data_AF-A0A9W4KRK2-F1
#
_entry.id   AF-A0A9W4KRK2-F1
#
_cell.length_a   1.000
_cell.length_b   1.000
_cell.length_c   1.000
_cell.angle_alpha   90.00
_cell.angle_beta   90.00
_cell.angle_gamma   90.00
#
_symmetry.space_group_name_H-M   'P 1'
#
loop_
_entity.id
_entity.type
_entity.pdbx_description
1 polymer ?
#
loop_
_entity_poly.entity_id
_entity_poly.type
_entity_poly.pdbx_seq_one_letter_code
_entity_poly.pdbx_strand_id
1 'polypeptide(L)'
;MAIYGINISFFFCQATNSRINNATAVLRGLIFKIVQQQPSLIIHIRYDGSSEYENVWSALLRAFTNILEDPHLQSTYLIMDALDECTTDFGRLLRLLVKQSSAYSHVKWIVSSRNRPSIKSDLNGPTQIKLLELNEGTVGCCWLIHTAQVKRVGEKERVQPQNTGCCVQHCLTSKANGTFLW
;
A
#
# COMPACT_ATOMS: atom_id res chain seq x y z
N MET A 1 11.66 -23.59 -12.49
CA MET A 1 11.49 -23.86 -11.04
C MET A 1 10.61 -22.77 -10.46
N ALA A 2 9.33 -23.06 -10.24
CA ALA A 2 8.43 -22.13 -9.56
C ALA A 2 8.68 -22.22 -8.05
N ILE A 3 8.64 -21.09 -7.36
CA ILE A 3 8.76 -21.01 -5.90
C ILE A 3 7.46 -21.58 -5.33
N TYR A 4 7.35 -22.90 -5.19
CA TYR A 4 6.14 -23.54 -4.67
C TYR A 4 6.07 -23.34 -3.15
N GLY A 5 5.05 -22.62 -2.67
CA GLY A 5 4.71 -22.53 -1.26
C GLY A 5 4.62 -21.13 -0.65
N ILE A 6 4.72 -20.05 -1.44
CA ILE A 6 4.61 -18.68 -0.93
C ILE A 6 3.64 -17.86 -1.78
N ASN A 7 2.65 -17.25 -1.13
CA ASN A 7 1.80 -16.21 -1.73
C ASN A 7 2.37 -14.82 -1.41
N ILE A 8 2.44 -13.94 -2.41
CA ILE A 8 2.81 -12.54 -2.23
C ILE A 8 1.68 -11.67 -2.79
N SER A 9 0.89 -11.09 -1.90
CA SER A 9 -0.20 -10.20 -2.27
C SER A 9 0.17 -8.76 -1.94
N PHE A 10 -0.02 -7.86 -2.90
CA PHE A 10 0.38 -6.47 -2.73
C PHE A 10 -0.66 -5.50 -3.27
N PHE A 11 -0.70 -4.30 -2.67
CA PHE A 11 -1.51 -3.18 -3.13
C PHE A 11 -0.72 -1.88 -3.00
N PHE A 12 -0.78 -1.03 -4.03
CA PHE A 12 -0.14 0.29 -4.05
C PHE A 12 -1.23 1.35 -3.94
N CYS A 13 -1.28 2.08 -2.83
CA CYS A 13 -2.15 3.25 -2.72
C CYS A 13 -1.55 4.38 -3.55
N GLN A 14 -2.37 5.09 -4.35
CA GLN A 14 -1.90 6.13 -5.27
C GLN A 14 -2.84 7.33 -5.29
N ALA A 15 -2.61 8.34 -4.46
CA ALA A 15 -3.51 9.46 -4.13
C ALA A 15 -4.26 10.09 -5.33
N THR A 16 -3.70 10.05 -6.54
CA THR A 16 -4.27 10.58 -7.79
C THR A 16 -5.52 9.84 -8.29
N ASN A 17 -5.84 8.64 -7.79
CA ASN A 17 -6.99 7.86 -8.24
C ASN A 17 -7.93 7.45 -7.09
N SER A 18 -8.81 8.36 -6.69
CA SER A 18 -9.81 8.14 -5.64
C SER A 18 -10.78 6.98 -5.89
N ARG A 19 -10.91 6.49 -7.13
CA ARG A 19 -11.74 5.30 -7.44
C ARG A 19 -11.13 4.02 -6.88
N ILE A 20 -9.80 3.97 -6.72
CA ILE A 20 -9.06 2.78 -6.27
C ILE A 20 -8.43 2.94 -4.87
N ASN A 21 -8.34 4.17 -4.33
CA ASN A 21 -7.74 4.40 -3.00
C ASN A 21 -8.79 4.42 -1.88
N ASN A 22 -9.53 3.34 -1.75
CA ASN A 22 -10.42 3.15 -0.61
C ASN A 22 -10.16 1.77 -0.02
N ALA A 23 -10.54 1.61 1.26
CA ALA A 23 -10.35 0.36 1.98
C ALA A 23 -10.89 -0.86 1.21
N THR A 24 -12.08 -0.72 0.58
CA THR A 24 -12.73 -1.81 -0.17
C THR A 24 -11.89 -2.27 -1.37
N ALA A 25 -11.32 -1.32 -2.11
CA ALA A 25 -10.45 -1.59 -3.26
C ALA A 25 -9.14 -2.25 -2.83
N VAL A 26 -8.54 -1.78 -1.73
CA VAL A 26 -7.36 -2.41 -1.12
C VAL A 26 -7.63 -3.88 -0.81
N LEU A 27 -8.71 -4.15 -0.06
CA LEU A 27 -9.06 -5.51 0.37
C LEU A 27 -9.38 -6.42 -0.82
N ARG A 28 -10.16 -5.93 -1.78
CA ARG A 28 -10.46 -6.65 -3.03
C ARG A 28 -9.18 -6.97 -3.80
N GLY A 29 -8.26 -6.02 -3.92
CA GLY A 29 -6.99 -6.22 -4.62
C GLY A 29 -6.13 -7.28 -3.95
N LEU A 30 -6.05 -7.26 -2.62
CA LEU A 30 -5.31 -8.25 -1.86
C LEU A 30 -5.89 -9.66 -2.03
N ILE A 31 -7.21 -9.83 -1.91
CA ILE A 31 -7.91 -11.11 -2.13
C ILE A 31 -7.64 -11.63 -3.54
N PHE A 32 -7.81 -10.76 -4.55
CA PHE A 32 -7.61 -11.13 -5.95
C PHE A 32 -6.21 -11.69 -6.18
N LYS A 33 -5.18 -11.04 -5.62
CA LYS A 33 -3.79 -11.49 -5.78
C LYS A 33 -3.48 -12.80 -5.07
N ILE A 34 -4.07 -13.05 -3.90
CA ILE A 34 -3.93 -14.35 -3.21
C ILE A 34 -4.54 -15.46 -4.08
N VAL A 35 -5.78 -15.26 -4.53
CA VAL A 35 -6.53 -16.26 -5.29
C VAL A 35 -5.92 -16.51 -6.66
N GLN A 36 -5.32 -15.49 -7.28
CA GLN A 36 -4.56 -15.64 -8.52
C GLN A 36 -3.36 -16.59 -8.36
N GLN A 37 -2.71 -16.59 -7.20
CA GLN A 37 -1.55 -17.45 -6.91
C GLN A 37 -1.95 -18.82 -6.37
N GLN A 38 -3.03 -18.89 -5.59
CA GLN A 38 -3.57 -20.11 -5.02
C GLN A 38 -5.07 -20.25 -5.36
N PRO A 39 -5.41 -20.72 -6.57
CA PRO A 39 -6.78 -20.78 -7.06
C PRO A 39 -7.74 -21.63 -6.23
N SER A 40 -7.24 -22.60 -5.45
CA SER A 40 -8.06 -23.41 -4.55
C SER A 40 -8.81 -22.58 -3.51
N LEU A 41 -8.30 -21.39 -3.16
CA LEU A 41 -8.93 -20.48 -2.20
C LEU A 41 -10.15 -19.74 -2.76
N ILE A 42 -10.47 -19.88 -4.05
CA ILE A 42 -11.66 -19.25 -4.65
C ILE A 42 -12.98 -19.69 -3.98
N ILE A 43 -12.97 -20.85 -3.31
CA ILE A 43 -14.11 -21.35 -2.54
C ILE A 43 -14.59 -20.34 -1.48
N HIS A 44 -13.69 -19.53 -0.94
CA HIS A 44 -13.98 -18.54 0.11
C HIS A 44 -14.65 -17.26 -0.41
N ILE A 45 -14.62 -17.04 -1.72
CA ILE A 45 -15.25 -15.88 -2.36
C ILE A 45 -16.70 -16.21 -2.76
N ARG A 46 -17.08 -17.49 -2.79
CA ARG A 46 -18.40 -17.89 -3.26
C ARG A 46 -19.48 -17.32 -2.34
N TYR A 47 -20.44 -16.67 -2.98
CA TYR A 47 -21.63 -16.15 -2.35
C TYR A 47 -22.62 -17.31 -2.16
N ASP A 48 -23.00 -17.59 -0.93
CA ASP A 48 -23.89 -18.71 -0.56
C ASP A 48 -25.38 -18.35 -0.62
N GLY A 49 -25.72 -17.16 -1.12
CA GLY A 49 -27.11 -16.73 -1.29
C GLY A 49 -27.77 -16.23 0.00
N SER A 50 -27.11 -16.32 1.15
CA SER A 50 -27.72 -16.06 2.47
C SER A 50 -27.87 -14.57 2.82
N SER A 51 -27.37 -13.67 1.97
CA SER A 51 -27.03 -12.32 2.41
C SER A 51 -27.54 -11.24 1.46
N GLU A 52 -28.81 -11.30 1.05
CA GLU A 52 -29.46 -10.35 0.14
C GLU A 52 -29.29 -8.85 0.55
N TYR A 53 -28.83 -8.60 1.77
CA TYR A 53 -28.52 -7.28 2.34
C TYR A 53 -27.05 -7.07 2.77
N GLU A 54 -26.12 -7.99 2.50
CA GLU A 54 -24.70 -7.82 2.86
C GLU A 54 -24.03 -6.79 1.97
N ASN A 55 -23.43 -5.78 2.59
CA ASN A 55 -22.67 -4.77 1.86
C ASN A 55 -21.33 -5.36 1.37
N VAL A 56 -20.80 -4.78 0.29
CA VAL A 56 -19.56 -5.23 -0.37
C VAL A 56 -18.38 -5.34 0.58
N TRP A 57 -18.25 -4.42 1.54
CA TRP A 57 -17.15 -4.46 2.51
C TRP A 57 -17.25 -5.67 3.44
N SER A 58 -18.44 -5.94 3.99
CA SER A 58 -18.68 -7.10 4.85
C SER A 58 -18.40 -8.42 4.14
N ALA A 59 -18.87 -8.55 2.89
CA ALA A 59 -18.63 -9.74 2.08
C ALA A 59 -17.13 -9.95 1.82
N LEU A 60 -16.39 -8.89 1.47
CA LEU A 60 -14.94 -8.97 1.26
C LEU A 60 -14.19 -9.27 2.57
N LEU A 61 -14.60 -8.67 3.68
CA LEU A 61 -13.99 -8.92 4.99
C LEU A 61 -14.19 -10.39 5.41
N ARG A 62 -15.39 -10.94 5.20
CA ARG A 62 -15.68 -12.35 5.44
C ARG A 62 -14.82 -13.25 4.56
N ALA A 63 -14.82 -13.03 3.25
CA ALA A 63 -14.01 -13.81 2.31
C ALA A 63 -12.53 -13.75 2.65
N PHE A 64 -12.01 -12.56 2.97
CA PHE A 64 -10.62 -12.38 3.39
C PHE A 64 -10.31 -13.14 4.68
N THR A 65 -11.17 -13.04 5.69
CA THR A 65 -10.99 -13.75 6.98
C THR A 65 -10.98 -15.26 6.76
N ASN A 66 -11.92 -15.79 5.98
CA ASN A 66 -11.97 -17.22 5.64
C ASN A 66 -10.71 -17.68 4.90
N ILE A 67 -10.14 -16.84 4.02
CA ILE A 67 -8.87 -17.11 3.35
C ILE A 67 -7.73 -17.19 4.36
N LEU A 68 -7.64 -16.25 5.31
CA LEU A 68 -6.57 -16.24 6.31
C LEU A 68 -6.68 -17.43 7.29
N GLU A 69 -7.88 -17.93 7.53
CA GLU A 69 -8.17 -19.11 8.36
C GLU A 69 -7.96 -20.44 7.65
N ASP A 70 -7.83 -20.47 6.33
CA ASP A 70 -7.72 -21.70 5.57
C ASP A 70 -6.45 -22.48 5.97
N PRO A 71 -6.56 -23.73 6.44
CA PRO A 71 -5.42 -24.54 6.88
C PRO A 71 -4.44 -24.90 5.76
N HIS A 72 -4.87 -24.78 4.50
CA HIS A 72 -4.08 -24.98 3.29
C HIS A 72 -3.53 -23.67 2.73
N LEU A 73 -3.74 -22.52 3.39
CA LEU A 73 -3.11 -21.27 2.99
C LEU A 73 -1.59 -21.43 3.03
N GLN A 74 -0.94 -21.21 1.88
CA GLN A 74 0.51 -21.20 1.80
C GLN A 74 1.10 -20.01 2.58
N SER A 75 2.40 -20.05 2.89
CA SER A 75 3.07 -18.93 3.57
C SER A 75 2.79 -17.64 2.83
N THR A 76 2.12 -16.68 3.48
CA THR A 76 1.58 -15.49 2.79
C THR A 76 2.23 -14.22 3.29
N TYR A 77 2.66 -13.37 2.34
CA TYR A 77 3.11 -12.00 2.58
C TYR A 77 2.06 -11.04 2.03
N LEU A 78 1.59 -10.12 2.87
CA LEU A 78 0.68 -9.05 2.50
C LEU A 78 1.43 -7.73 2.55
N ILE A 79 1.53 -7.06 1.40
CA ILE A 79 2.31 -5.85 1.22
C ILE A 79 1.38 -4.70 0.88
N MET A 80 1.45 -3.60 1.61
CA MET A 80 0.74 -2.38 1.24
C MET A 80 1.70 -1.21 1.19
N ASP A 81 1.73 -0.55 0.05
CA ASP A 81 2.59 0.59 -0.17
C ASP A 81 1.79 1.90 -0.09
N ALA A 82 2.43 2.94 0.45
CA ALA A 82 1.90 4.29 0.61
C ALA A 82 0.55 4.33 1.34
N LEU A 83 0.41 3.59 2.45
CA LEU A 83 -0.85 3.40 3.17
C LEU A 83 -1.57 4.73 3.50
N ASP A 84 -0.83 5.79 3.79
CA ASP A 84 -1.38 7.12 4.07
C ASP A 84 -2.08 7.80 2.87
N GLU A 85 -1.91 7.29 1.66
CA GLU A 85 -2.62 7.73 0.45
C GLU A 85 -4.00 7.09 0.28
N CYS A 86 -4.36 6.10 1.13
CA CYS A 86 -5.72 5.58 1.21
C CYS A 86 -6.60 6.56 1.99
N THR A 87 -7.30 7.45 1.29
CA THR A 87 -8.06 8.54 1.93
C THR A 87 -9.46 8.13 2.39
N THR A 88 -10.13 7.23 1.67
CA THR A 88 -11.51 6.81 1.96
C THR A 88 -11.53 5.55 2.83
N ASP A 89 -12.34 5.58 3.90
CA ASP A 89 -12.46 4.48 4.88
C ASP A 89 -11.14 4.07 5.55
N PHE A 90 -10.17 4.99 5.61
CA PHE A 90 -8.83 4.74 6.15
C PHE A 90 -8.84 4.10 7.55
N GLY A 91 -9.60 4.66 8.48
CA GLY A 91 -9.70 4.12 9.84
C GLY A 91 -10.31 2.71 9.89
N ARG A 92 -11.14 2.34 8.91
CA ARG A 92 -11.70 0.98 8.79
C ARG A 92 -10.63 0.00 8.31
N LEU A 93 -9.81 0.42 7.33
CA LEU A 93 -8.65 -0.36 6.87
C LEU A 93 -7.63 -0.57 8.01
N LEU A 94 -7.33 0.48 8.77
CA LEU A 94 -6.37 0.42 9.86
C LEU A 94 -6.82 -0.54 10.98
N ARG A 95 -8.10 -0.48 11.37
CA ARG A 95 -8.69 -1.45 12.31
C ARG A 95 -8.62 -2.89 11.79
N LEU A 96 -8.86 -3.10 10.49
CA LEU A 96 -8.70 -4.41 9.87
C LEU A 96 -7.26 -4.89 9.99
N LEU A 97 -6.28 -4.05 9.63
CA LEU A 97 -4.87 -4.39 9.70
C LEU A 97 -4.44 -4.83 11.08
N VAL A 98 -4.75 -4.03 12.09
CA VAL A 98 -4.41 -4.33 13.49
C VAL A 98 -5.07 -5.64 13.93
N LYS A 99 -6.37 -5.82 13.67
CA LYS A 99 -7.10 -7.03 14.05
C LYS A 99 -6.53 -8.28 13.38
N GLN A 100 -6.36 -8.25 12.06
CA GLN A 100 -5.99 -9.42 11.26
C GLN A 100 -4.52 -9.80 11.48
N SER A 101 -3.61 -8.82 11.53
CA SER A 101 -2.18 -9.09 11.79
C SER A 101 -1.90 -9.63 13.19
N SER A 102 -2.74 -9.29 14.16
CA SER A 102 -2.63 -9.83 15.53
C SER A 102 -3.22 -11.24 15.64
N ALA A 103 -4.31 -11.51 14.91
CA ALA A 103 -5.00 -12.80 14.94
C ALA A 103 -4.28 -13.90 14.13
N TYR A 104 -3.67 -13.55 13.00
CA TYR A 104 -3.13 -14.51 12.03
C TYR A 104 -1.62 -14.39 11.88
N SER A 105 -0.89 -14.91 12.87
CA SER A 105 0.58 -14.79 12.95
C SER A 105 1.36 -15.54 11.86
N HIS A 106 0.72 -16.47 11.16
CA HIS A 106 1.30 -17.17 10.00
C HIS A 106 1.33 -16.30 8.73
N VAL A 107 0.65 -15.15 8.76
CA VAL A 107 0.58 -14.19 7.65
C VAL A 107 1.46 -12.99 7.98
N LYS A 108 2.42 -12.70 7.10
CA LYS A 108 3.40 -11.63 7.33
C LYS A 108 2.94 -10.35 6.64
N TRP A 109 2.83 -9.27 7.41
CA TRP A 109 2.37 -7.98 6.92
C TRP A 109 3.54 -7.00 6.77
N ILE A 110 3.64 -6.36 5.62
CA ILE A 110 4.62 -5.30 5.34
C ILE A 110 3.84 -4.09 4.85
N VAL A 111 4.01 -2.96 5.50
CA VAL A 111 3.27 -1.74 5.19
C VAL A 111 4.26 -0.60 5.07
N SER A 112 4.20 0.19 3.99
CA SER A 112 4.93 1.45 3.91
C SER A 112 3.97 2.63 4.10
N SER A 113 4.46 3.70 4.71
CA SER A 113 3.71 4.94 4.86
C SER A 113 4.63 6.12 5.15
N ARG A 114 4.20 7.34 4.82
CA ARG A 114 4.79 8.56 5.37
C ARG A 114 4.63 8.58 6.89
N ASN A 115 5.54 9.28 7.57
CA ASN A 115 5.50 9.43 9.03
C ASN A 115 4.25 10.24 9.46
N ARG A 116 3.15 9.54 9.74
CA ARG A 116 1.94 10.08 10.36
C ARG A 116 1.80 9.53 11.77
N PRO A 117 1.78 10.39 12.81
CA PRO A 117 1.70 9.94 14.20
C PRO A 117 0.52 8.99 14.49
N SER A 118 -0.63 9.21 13.83
CA SER A 118 -1.82 8.36 13.98
C SER A 118 -1.65 6.95 13.41
N ILE A 119 -0.86 6.78 12.35
CA ILE A 119 -0.57 5.46 11.77
C ILE A 119 0.41 4.73 12.68
N LYS A 120 1.43 5.44 13.15
CA LYS A 120 2.45 4.92 14.04
C LYS A 120 1.84 4.46 15.38
N SER A 121 0.96 5.24 15.99
CA SER A 121 0.29 4.86 17.25
C SER A 121 -0.51 3.58 17.11
N ASP A 122 -1.25 3.44 16.01
CA ASP A 122 -2.17 2.33 15.81
C ASP A 122 -1.43 1.04 15.39
N LEU A 123 -0.29 1.18 14.69
CA LEU A 123 0.53 0.05 14.25
C LEU A 123 1.61 -0.39 15.27
N ASN A 124 2.02 0.48 16.19
CA ASN A 124 2.99 0.15 17.25
C ASN A 124 2.42 -0.71 18.40
N GLY A 125 1.15 -1.13 18.32
CA GLY A 125 0.56 -2.09 19.25
C GLY A 125 1.14 -3.51 19.09
N PRO A 126 0.48 -4.56 19.63
CA PRO A 126 0.89 -5.95 19.49
C PRO A 126 0.62 -6.50 18.06
N THR A 127 1.00 -5.74 17.04
CA THR A 127 0.79 -6.11 15.64
C THR A 127 2.06 -6.73 15.08
N GLN A 128 1.90 -7.68 14.16
CA GLN A 128 3.03 -8.28 13.43
C GLN A 128 3.38 -7.52 12.15
N ILE A 129 3.00 -6.25 12.07
CA ILE A 129 3.17 -5.43 10.88
C ILE A 129 4.56 -4.82 10.86
N LYS A 130 5.31 -5.08 9.79
CA LYS A 130 6.56 -4.37 9.51
C LYS A 130 6.24 -3.05 8.82
N LEU A 131 6.25 -1.95 9.58
CA LEU A 131 6.08 -0.59 9.06
C LEU A 131 7.41 -0.06 8.51
N LEU A 132 7.44 0.30 7.23
CA LEU A 132 8.50 1.07 6.59
C LEU A 132 8.10 2.55 6.59
N GLU A 133 8.70 3.33 7.49
CA GLU A 133 8.51 4.77 7.56
C GLU A 133 9.44 5.49 6.58
N LEU A 134 8.88 6.30 5.69
CA LEU A 134 9.66 7.26 4.89
C LEU A 134 9.99 8.48 5.75
N ASN A 135 11.24 8.61 6.15
CA ASN A 135 11.76 9.77 6.89
C ASN A 135 12.47 10.75 5.94
N GLU A 136 12.44 12.05 6.28
CA GLU A 136 13.11 13.11 5.51
C GLU A 136 14.62 12.89 5.33
N GLY A 137 15.28 12.17 6.25
CA GLY A 137 16.71 11.84 6.15
C GLY A 137 17.07 10.90 4.98
N THR A 138 16.16 10.01 4.58
CA THR A 138 16.33 9.10 3.43
C THR A 138 16.17 9.82 2.07
N VAL A 139 15.62 11.04 2.09
CA VAL A 139 15.36 11.87 0.91
C VAL A 139 16.65 12.56 0.41
N GLY A 140 17.70 12.61 1.24
CA GLY A 140 18.99 13.21 0.88
C GLY A 140 19.67 12.55 -0.33
N CYS A 141 19.49 11.25 -0.55
CA CYS A 141 19.99 10.57 -1.75
C CYS A 141 19.13 10.86 -2.99
N CYS A 142 17.81 11.05 -2.84
CA CYS A 142 16.93 11.47 -3.93
C CYS A 142 17.25 12.89 -4.43
N TRP A 143 17.78 13.77 -3.58
CA TRP A 143 18.24 15.10 -3.98
C TRP A 143 19.33 15.08 -5.06
N LEU A 144 20.27 14.13 -4.97
CA LEU A 144 21.35 13.98 -5.95
C LEU A 144 20.81 13.52 -7.32
N ILE A 145 19.84 12.60 -7.31
CA ILE A 145 19.16 12.14 -8.53
C ILE A 145 18.34 13.27 -9.14
N HIS A 146 17.60 14.03 -8.31
CA HIS A 146 16.78 15.16 -8.73
C HIS A 146 17.60 16.27 -9.38
N THR A 147 18.70 16.71 -8.75
CA THR A 147 19.58 17.75 -9.31
C THR A 147 20.22 17.31 -10.63
N ALA A 148 20.56 16.03 -10.78
CA ALA A 148 21.05 15.49 -12.05
C ALA A 148 19.95 15.47 -13.14
N GLN A 149 18.70 15.19 -12.78
CA GLN A 149 17.57 15.11 -13.70
C GLN A 149 17.10 16.49 -14.18
N VAL A 150 17.04 17.48 -13.27
CA VAL A 150 16.74 18.88 -13.61
C VAL A 150 17.81 19.46 -14.55
N LYS A 151 19.10 19.17 -14.30
CA LYS A 151 20.19 19.54 -15.20
C LYS A 151 20.02 18.92 -16.59
N ARG A 152 19.73 17.62 -16.67
CA ARG A 152 19.47 16.91 -17.94
C ARG A 152 18.31 17.49 -18.75
N VAL A 153 17.23 17.92 -18.09
CA VAL A 153 16.07 18.53 -18.76
C VAL A 153 16.42 19.94 -19.26
N GLY A 154 17.13 20.73 -18.46
CA GLY A 154 17.59 22.07 -18.87
C GLY A 154 18.54 22.04 -20.07
N GLU A 155 19.43 21.04 -20.14
CA GLU A 155 20.34 20.81 -21.27
C GLU A 155 19.59 20.41 -22.56
N LYS A 156 18.53 19.59 -22.46
CA LYS A 156 17.73 19.16 -23.61
C LYS A 156 16.83 20.27 -24.19
N GLU A 157 16.28 21.13 -23.34
CA GLU A 157 15.32 22.16 -23.74
C GLU A 157 15.97 23.51 -24.12
N ARG A 158 17.31 23.64 -24.05
CA ARG A 158 18.07 24.88 -24.32
C ARG A 158 17.58 26.09 -23.49
N VAL A 159 17.02 25.87 -22.31
CA VAL A 159 16.52 26.94 -21.44
C VAL A 159 17.71 27.59 -20.72
N GLN A 160 17.87 28.91 -20.86
CA GLN A 160 18.97 29.60 -20.17
C GLN A 160 18.80 29.61 -18.65
N PRO A 161 19.88 29.51 -17.86
CA PRO A 161 19.82 29.11 -16.44
C PRO A 161 19.36 30.21 -15.49
N GLN A 162 19.12 31.43 -15.99
CA GLN A 162 19.34 32.63 -15.19
C GLN A 162 18.24 32.91 -14.15
N ASN A 163 17.05 32.27 -14.26
CA ASN A 163 15.97 32.38 -13.26
C ASN A 163 15.01 31.17 -13.22
N THR A 164 14.97 30.35 -14.27
CA THR A 164 14.03 29.23 -14.38
C THR A 164 14.41 28.05 -13.49
N GLY A 165 15.72 27.79 -13.34
CA GLY A 165 16.22 26.67 -12.52
C GLY A 165 15.84 26.81 -11.04
N CYS A 166 15.95 28.02 -10.48
CA CYS A 166 15.63 28.27 -9.08
C CYS A 166 14.11 28.18 -8.82
N CYS A 167 13.27 28.71 -9.73
CA CYS A 167 11.82 28.64 -9.61
C CYS A 167 11.29 27.20 -9.79
N VAL A 168 11.83 26.45 -10.75
CA VAL A 168 11.47 25.03 -10.96
C VAL A 168 11.92 24.20 -9.76
N GLN A 169 13.15 24.40 -9.27
CA GLN A 169 13.65 23.72 -8.07
C GLN A 169 12.79 24.05 -6.85
N HIS A 170 12.46 25.32 -6.62
CA HIS A 170 11.62 25.75 -5.51
C HIS A 170 10.21 25.16 -5.61
N CYS A 171 9.60 25.17 -6.80
CA CYS A 171 8.27 24.61 -7.03
C CYS A 171 8.25 23.08 -6.82
N LEU A 172 9.23 22.35 -7.36
CA LEU A 172 9.33 20.91 -7.19
C LEU A 172 9.63 20.54 -5.73
N THR A 173 10.52 21.26 -5.05
CA THR A 173 10.84 21.01 -3.64
C THR A 173 9.65 21.31 -2.73
N SER A 174 8.95 22.43 -2.98
CA SER A 174 7.74 22.79 -2.23
C SER A 174 6.59 21.81 -2.45
N LYS A 175 6.47 21.24 -3.66
CA LYS A 175 5.41 20.25 -3.98
C LYS A 175 5.77 18.82 -3.60
N ALA A 176 7.06 18.48 -3.52
CA ALA A 176 7.54 17.16 -3.14
C ALA A 176 7.19 16.82 -1.69
N ASN A 177 7.10 17.81 -0.79
CA ASN A 177 6.70 17.62 0.61
C ASN A 177 7.44 16.45 1.31
N GLY A 178 8.75 16.36 1.08
CA GLY A 178 9.59 15.28 1.63
C GLY A 178 9.49 13.94 0.88
N THR A 179 8.84 13.87 -0.28
CA THR A 179 8.67 12.66 -1.09
C THR A 179 8.87 12.94 -2.59
N PHE A 180 9.53 12.04 -3.30
CA PHE A 180 9.65 12.12 -4.77
C PHE A 180 8.87 10.95 -5.36
N LEU A 181 7.71 11.26 -5.95
CA LEU A 181 6.97 10.34 -6.82
C LEU A 181 7.38 10.65 -8.27
N TRP A 182 7.73 9.60 -9.00
CA TRP A 182 8.27 9.62 -10.37
C TRP A 182 7.25 10.01 -11.41
#